data_AF-A0AAQ4F3A0-F1
#
_entry.id   AF-A0AAQ4F3A0-F1
#
_cell.length_a   1.000
_cell.length_b   1.000
_cell.length_c   1.000
_cell.angle_alpha   90.00
_cell.angle_beta   90.00
_cell.angle_gamma   90.00
#
_symmetry.space_group_name_H-M   'P 1'
#
loop_
_entity.id
_entity.type
_entity.pdbx_description
1 polymer ?
#
loop_
_entity_poly.entity_id
_entity_poly.type
_entity_poly.pdbx_seq_one_letter_code
_entity_poly.pdbx_strand_id
1 'polypeptide(L)'
;MADDSPIKVTPNVLLCATNGRGADGLGDALDTYCTHVIYTGPMAIERSENSGKLYVSIQDSEGYRVFSGLTKNHERFLSFRSKAAIWNEGDVLHALVVYLRYFKLRGVELVMGSHLESTKFIRFCQHLLKPAPSLLPKCPNTYYVLMPPRSQRHRLWQVHPWRRHLHADNVCFTFSMAVIKARKGPVRNAMLGYSYTGLKEPCQQTSMERGVDWKALSRFRENRTVYYAYDNKQTITNKLWRLSHEFPRYCVAAYDVERDDFEDVCPKKSVPLLRVVRKLVTAMRQTRAE
;
A
#
# COMPACT_ATOMS: atom_id res chain seq x y z
N MET A 1 0.44 -33.12 4.19
CA MET A 1 0.53 -32.16 3.08
C MET A 1 -0.09 -30.85 3.55
N ALA A 2 0.69 -29.78 3.62
CA ALA A 2 0.15 -28.46 3.89
C ALA A 2 -0.69 -28.03 2.68
N ASP A 3 -1.82 -27.39 2.92
CA ASP A 3 -2.69 -26.87 1.88
C ASP A 3 -2.00 -25.65 1.25
N ASP A 4 -1.16 -25.90 0.23
CA ASP A 4 -0.52 -24.90 -0.63
C ASP A 4 -1.52 -24.27 -1.61
N SER A 5 -2.78 -24.11 -1.19
CA SER A 5 -3.78 -23.43 -1.98
C SER A 5 -3.31 -21.99 -2.22
N PRO A 6 -3.01 -21.59 -3.48
CA PRO A 6 -2.76 -20.19 -3.78
C PRO A 6 -3.93 -19.38 -3.24
N ILE A 7 -3.65 -18.18 -2.72
CA ILE A 7 -4.71 -17.22 -2.34
C ILE A 7 -5.72 -17.27 -3.48
N LYS A 8 -6.96 -17.65 -3.17
CA LYS A 8 -8.06 -17.41 -4.10
C LYS A 8 -8.19 -15.89 -4.12
N VAL A 9 -7.37 -15.23 -4.96
CA VAL A 9 -7.49 -13.80 -5.24
C VAL A 9 -8.83 -13.69 -5.93
N THR A 10 -9.82 -13.44 -5.09
CA THR A 10 -11.11 -12.97 -5.54
C THR A 10 -10.84 -11.55 -6.04
N PRO A 11 -11.38 -11.16 -7.20
CA PRO A 11 -11.17 -9.84 -7.80
C PRO A 11 -11.72 -8.67 -6.96
N ASN A 12 -12.04 -8.88 -5.67
CA ASN A 12 -12.79 -8.01 -4.79
C ASN A 12 -11.94 -7.33 -3.71
N VAL A 13 -10.63 -7.59 -3.69
CA VAL A 13 -9.73 -7.08 -2.64
C VAL A 13 -9.20 -5.71 -3.03
N LEU A 14 -9.72 -4.69 -2.34
CA LEU A 14 -9.10 -3.37 -2.26
C LEU A 14 -8.34 -3.26 -0.94
N LEU A 15 -7.01 -3.29 -1.03
CA LEU A 15 -6.12 -3.01 0.09
C LEU A 15 -5.88 -1.50 0.18
N CYS A 16 -6.04 -0.95 1.37
CA CYS A 16 -5.82 0.45 1.65
C CYS A 16 -4.71 0.60 2.66
N ALA A 17 -3.62 1.24 2.26
CA ALA A 17 -2.46 1.44 3.09
C ALA A 17 -2.37 2.91 3.53
N THR A 18 -2.32 3.12 4.85
CA THR A 18 -2.36 4.45 5.45
C THR A 18 -1.45 4.56 6.66
N ASN A 19 -0.89 5.76 6.90
CA ASN A 19 -0.26 6.09 8.17
C ASN A 19 -1.24 6.62 9.22
N GLY A 20 -2.51 6.85 8.85
CA GLY A 20 -3.55 7.36 9.74
C GLY A 20 -3.57 8.88 9.96
N ARG A 21 -2.70 9.67 9.32
CA ARG A 21 -2.61 11.12 9.53
C ARG A 21 -3.38 11.94 8.48
N GLY A 22 -4.04 13.02 8.90
CA GLY A 22 -4.26 14.19 8.02
C GLY A 22 -5.60 14.33 7.30
N ALA A 23 -6.62 13.53 7.64
CA ALA A 23 -7.99 13.80 7.19
C ALA A 23 -9.03 13.40 8.26
N ASP A 24 -9.95 14.31 8.57
CA ASP A 24 -11.00 14.13 9.59
C ASP A 24 -12.01 13.05 9.16
N GLY A 25 -12.06 12.71 7.87
CA GLY A 25 -12.88 11.64 7.29
C GLY A 25 -12.13 10.33 6.94
N LEU A 26 -10.87 10.18 7.34
CA LEU A 26 -10.06 9.02 6.94
C LEU A 26 -10.65 7.68 7.45
N GLY A 27 -11.08 7.63 8.71
CA GLY A 27 -11.67 6.42 9.30
C GLY A 27 -12.92 5.97 8.53
N ASP A 28 -13.82 6.90 8.26
CA ASP A 28 -15.06 6.66 7.49
C ASP A 28 -14.77 6.23 6.05
N ALA A 29 -13.76 6.85 5.40
CA ALA A 29 -13.36 6.47 4.06
C ALA A 29 -12.79 5.03 4.02
N LEU A 30 -11.94 4.67 4.99
CA LEU A 30 -11.41 3.31 5.12
C LEU A 30 -12.55 2.31 5.39
N ASP A 31 -13.46 2.62 6.31
CA ASP A 31 -14.63 1.78 6.59
C ASP A 31 -15.54 1.64 5.37
N THR A 32 -15.71 2.69 4.58
CA THR A 32 -16.65 2.68 3.44
C THR A 32 -16.09 1.93 2.23
N TYR A 33 -14.81 2.16 1.90
CA TYR A 33 -14.29 1.75 0.59
C TYR A 33 -13.35 0.55 0.66
N CYS A 34 -12.68 0.32 1.79
CA CYS A 34 -11.63 -0.69 1.89
C CYS A 34 -12.18 -2.05 2.33
N THR A 35 -11.47 -3.10 1.95
CA THR A 35 -11.73 -4.47 2.43
C THR A 35 -10.63 -4.94 3.37
N HIS A 36 -9.41 -4.48 3.11
CA HIS A 36 -8.21 -4.79 3.86
C HIS A 36 -7.52 -3.46 4.14
N VAL A 37 -7.00 -3.28 5.35
CA VAL A 37 -6.32 -2.05 5.75
C VAL A 37 -4.92 -2.38 6.26
N ILE A 38 -3.92 -1.67 5.74
CA ILE A 38 -2.51 -1.82 6.09
C ILE A 38 -2.06 -0.55 6.80
N TYR A 39 -1.60 -0.66 8.05
CA TYR A 39 -0.98 0.45 8.75
C TYR A 39 0.47 0.63 8.31
N THR A 40 0.78 1.76 7.68
CA THR A 40 2.13 2.11 7.17
C THR A 40 2.80 3.22 7.98
N GLY A 41 2.25 3.56 9.15
CA GLY A 41 2.82 4.57 10.03
C GLY A 41 4.18 4.15 10.60
N PRO A 42 4.90 5.08 11.25
CA PRO A 42 6.19 4.80 11.84
C PRO A 42 6.07 3.78 12.96
N MET A 43 6.85 2.70 12.84
CA MET A 43 6.94 1.62 13.80
C MET A 43 8.40 1.31 14.06
N ALA A 44 8.70 0.99 15.30
CA ALA A 44 9.98 0.47 15.72
C ALA A 44 9.79 -0.90 16.37
N ILE A 45 10.85 -1.69 16.36
CA ILE A 45 10.97 -2.79 17.32
C ILE A 45 11.89 -2.23 18.41
N GLU A 46 11.55 -2.41 19.68
CA GLU A 46 12.28 -1.86 20.83
C GLU A 46 12.58 -2.97 21.83
N ARG A 47 13.64 -2.79 22.62
CA ARG A 47 13.99 -3.73 23.69
C ARG A 47 13.52 -3.16 25.03
N SER A 48 12.71 -3.92 25.74
CA SER A 48 12.30 -3.60 27.11
C SER A 48 13.54 -3.60 28.01
N GLU A 49 13.80 -2.50 28.71
CA GLU A 49 14.92 -2.38 29.66
C GLU A 49 14.81 -3.41 30.79
N ASN A 50 13.60 -3.62 31.29
CA ASN A 50 13.35 -4.52 32.43
C ASN A 50 13.45 -6.00 32.07
N SER A 51 12.97 -6.39 30.88
CA SER A 51 12.86 -7.82 30.52
C SER A 51 13.85 -8.27 29.46
N GLY A 52 14.54 -7.34 28.80
CA GLY A 52 15.37 -7.60 27.63
C GLY A 52 14.60 -8.09 26.40
N LYS A 53 13.27 -8.22 26.46
CA LYS A 53 12.43 -8.72 25.35
C LYS A 53 12.19 -7.65 24.31
N LEU A 54 12.13 -8.06 23.04
CA LEU A 54 11.74 -7.17 21.94
C LEU A 54 10.21 -7.03 21.87
N TYR A 55 9.73 -5.82 21.57
CA TYR A 55 8.32 -5.52 21.34
C TYR A 55 8.16 -4.53 20.17
N VAL A 56 6.98 -4.51 19.55
CA VAL A 56 6.63 -3.52 18.52
C VAL A 56 6.15 -2.25 19.22
N SER A 57 6.79 -1.13 18.88
CA SER A 57 6.45 0.21 19.33
C SER A 57 5.85 1.00 18.18
N ILE A 58 4.66 1.56 18.39
CA ILE A 58 4.01 2.45 17.43
C ILE A 58 4.34 3.87 17.82
N GLN A 59 5.14 4.55 16.99
CA GLN A 59 5.64 5.90 17.30
C GLN A 59 4.59 6.99 17.08
N ASP A 60 3.52 6.67 16.34
CA ASP A 60 2.46 7.59 15.98
C ASP A 60 1.11 7.10 16.52
N SER A 61 0.84 7.44 17.78
CA SER A 61 -0.35 6.97 18.49
C SER A 61 -1.65 7.51 17.87
N GLU A 62 -1.64 8.73 17.34
CA GLU A 62 -2.81 9.34 16.71
C GLU A 62 -3.19 8.64 15.41
N GLY A 63 -2.23 8.46 14.50
CA GLY A 63 -2.46 7.74 13.25
C GLY A 63 -2.90 6.28 13.49
N TYR A 64 -2.31 5.64 14.50
CA TYR A 64 -2.72 4.29 14.89
C TYR A 64 -4.11 4.22 15.53
N ARG A 65 -4.56 5.26 16.23
CA ARG A 65 -5.92 5.34 16.77
C ARG A 65 -6.96 5.29 15.67
N VAL A 66 -6.74 5.97 14.54
CA VAL A 66 -7.63 5.89 13.37
C VAL A 66 -7.68 4.46 12.82
N PHE A 67 -6.51 3.83 12.66
CA PHE A 67 -6.41 2.45 12.17
C PHE A 67 -7.06 1.41 13.10
N SER A 68 -6.82 1.54 14.41
CA SER A 68 -7.36 0.62 15.42
C SER A 68 -8.84 0.86 15.69
N GLY A 69 -9.33 2.08 15.50
CA GLY A 69 -10.72 2.49 15.72
C GLY A 69 -11.69 2.16 14.59
N LEU A 70 -11.24 1.56 13.48
CA LEU A 70 -12.13 1.14 12.40
C LEU A 70 -13.23 0.20 12.92
N THR A 71 -14.46 0.37 12.46
CA THR A 71 -15.63 -0.31 13.06
C THR A 71 -16.05 -1.55 12.29
N LYS A 72 -15.75 -1.63 10.98
CA LYS A 72 -16.10 -2.81 10.19
C LYS A 72 -15.08 -3.94 10.38
N ASN A 73 -15.53 -5.15 10.05
CA ASN A 73 -14.73 -6.38 10.04
C ASN A 73 -13.71 -6.40 8.88
N HIS A 74 -12.81 -5.42 8.85
CA HIS A 74 -11.69 -5.40 7.93
C HIS A 74 -10.65 -6.41 8.33
N GLU A 75 -9.99 -6.97 7.32
CA GLU A 75 -8.71 -7.62 7.56
C GLU A 75 -7.62 -6.55 7.74
N ARG A 76 -6.93 -6.60 8.88
CA ARG A 76 -5.97 -5.58 9.29
C ARG A 76 -4.55 -6.11 9.24
N PHE A 77 -3.64 -5.29 8.73
CA PHE A 77 -2.24 -5.62 8.50
C PHE A 77 -1.33 -4.51 9.00
N LEU A 78 -0.07 -4.84 9.28
CA LEU A 78 0.99 -3.85 9.52
C LEU A 78 1.98 -3.86 8.36
N SER A 79 2.45 -2.69 7.94
CA SER A 79 3.57 -2.57 7.01
C SER A 79 4.85 -2.29 7.79
N PHE A 80 5.61 -3.33 8.09
CA PHE A 80 6.89 -3.19 8.78
C PHE A 80 8.04 -3.01 7.79
N ARG A 81 8.84 -1.96 8.01
CA ARG A 81 10.10 -1.76 7.29
C ARG A 81 11.26 -2.06 8.23
N SER A 82 11.93 -3.18 8.01
CA SER A 82 13.18 -3.47 8.71
C SER A 82 14.26 -2.54 8.19
N LYS A 83 14.70 -1.56 8.98
CA LYS A 83 15.97 -0.87 8.74
C LYS A 83 17.05 -1.73 9.36
N ALA A 84 17.52 -2.77 8.64
CA ALA A 84 18.68 -3.61 8.97
C ALA A 84 19.11 -3.52 10.45
N ALA A 85 18.22 -3.88 11.37
CA ALA A 85 18.56 -3.82 12.78
C ALA A 85 19.57 -4.94 13.01
N ILE A 86 20.58 -4.71 13.85
CA ILE A 86 21.64 -5.68 14.21
C ILE A 86 21.05 -6.83 15.06
N TRP A 87 19.73 -7.03 15.03
CA TRP A 87 19.01 -7.93 15.91
C TRP A 87 18.84 -9.27 15.25
N ASN A 88 18.72 -10.30 16.08
CA ASN A 88 18.37 -11.62 15.61
C ASN A 88 16.99 -11.56 14.92
N GLU A 89 16.93 -11.96 13.65
CA GLU A 89 15.72 -11.95 12.84
C GLU A 89 14.56 -12.69 13.53
N GLY A 90 14.87 -13.71 14.34
CA GLY A 90 13.89 -14.45 15.12
C GLY A 90 13.24 -13.65 16.25
N ASP A 91 13.98 -12.78 16.94
CA ASP A 91 13.42 -11.96 18.02
C ASP A 91 12.48 -10.89 17.45
N VAL A 92 12.86 -10.28 16.32
CA VAL A 92 12.02 -9.31 15.60
C VAL A 92 10.70 -9.95 15.18
N LEU A 93 10.76 -11.16 14.62
CA LEU A 93 9.56 -11.86 14.18
C LEU A 93 8.71 -12.35 15.35
N HIS A 94 9.32 -12.81 16.44
CA HIS A 94 8.59 -13.12 17.66
C HIS A 94 7.82 -11.90 18.17
N ALA A 95 8.48 -10.73 18.23
CA ALA A 95 7.82 -9.48 18.61
C ALA A 95 6.65 -9.13 17.68
N LEU A 96 6.82 -9.28 16.37
CA LEU A 96 5.74 -9.09 15.39
C LEU A 96 4.59 -10.08 15.60
N VAL A 97 4.86 -11.38 15.77
CA VAL A 97 3.82 -12.41 15.98
C VAL A 97 3.05 -12.15 17.27
N VAL A 98 3.73 -11.80 18.36
CA VAL A 98 3.10 -11.42 19.63
C VAL A 98 2.17 -10.22 19.41
N TYR A 99 2.65 -9.18 18.72
CA TYR A 99 1.86 -7.99 18.43
C TYR A 99 0.62 -8.31 17.57
N LEU A 100 0.78 -9.11 16.51
CA LEU A 100 -0.33 -9.51 15.64
C LEU A 100 -1.42 -10.25 16.43
N ARG A 101 -1.03 -11.17 17.31
CA ARG A 101 -1.97 -11.90 18.17
C ARG A 101 -2.69 -10.97 19.14
N TYR A 102 -1.95 -10.08 19.81
CA TYR A 102 -2.51 -9.15 20.78
C TYR A 102 -3.57 -8.23 20.15
N PHE A 103 -3.29 -7.68 18.96
CA PHE A 103 -4.19 -6.77 18.25
C PHE A 103 -5.12 -7.47 17.24
N LYS A 104 -5.20 -8.81 17.26
CA LYS A 104 -6.03 -9.62 16.34
C LYS A 104 -5.83 -9.27 14.85
N LEU A 105 -4.60 -8.93 14.48
CA LEU A 105 -4.23 -8.58 13.11
C LEU A 105 -4.05 -9.84 12.26
N ARG A 106 -4.35 -9.73 10.96
CA ARG A 106 -4.27 -10.86 10.02
C ARG A 106 -2.85 -11.12 9.55
N GLY A 107 -2.03 -10.10 9.37
CA GLY A 107 -0.67 -10.30 8.89
C GLY A 107 0.20 -9.04 8.87
N VAL A 108 1.36 -9.16 8.22
CA VAL A 108 2.37 -8.10 8.09
C VAL A 108 2.81 -8.00 6.64
N GLU A 109 2.68 -6.82 6.04
CA GLU A 109 3.47 -6.43 4.88
C GLU A 109 4.89 -6.11 5.31
N LEU A 110 5.88 -6.64 4.57
CA LEU A 110 7.28 -6.38 4.84
C LEU A 110 7.92 -5.61 3.71
N VAL A 111 8.41 -4.43 4.03
CA VAL A 111 9.03 -3.54 3.08
C VAL A 111 10.53 -3.73 3.13
N MET A 112 11.05 -4.44 2.13
CA MET A 112 12.47 -4.78 2.03
C MET A 112 13.18 -3.77 1.11
N GLY A 113 14.36 -3.31 1.53
CA GLY A 113 15.18 -2.36 0.77
C GLY A 113 16.08 -3.02 -0.26
N SER A 114 16.35 -4.32 -0.11
CA SER A 114 17.23 -5.08 -1.01
C SER A 114 16.78 -6.53 -1.25
N HIS A 115 17.29 -7.13 -2.33
CA HIS A 115 17.11 -8.55 -2.65
C HIS A 115 17.73 -9.46 -1.57
N LEU A 116 18.87 -9.04 -0.99
CA LEU A 116 19.55 -9.78 0.07
C LEU A 116 18.68 -9.88 1.32
N GLU A 117 18.11 -8.75 1.76
CA GLU A 117 17.15 -8.73 2.87
C GLU A 117 15.98 -9.66 2.56
N SER A 118 15.41 -9.58 1.35
CA SER A 118 14.27 -10.39 0.93
C SER A 118 14.58 -11.89 1.01
N THR A 119 15.78 -12.30 0.58
CA THR A 119 16.20 -13.71 0.57
C THR A 119 16.41 -14.26 1.99
N LYS A 120 17.08 -13.50 2.87
CA LYS A 120 17.27 -13.88 4.27
C LYS A 120 15.93 -14.14 4.95
N PHE A 121 15.01 -13.22 4.73
CA PHE A 121 13.69 -13.27 5.33
C PHE A 121 12.81 -14.41 4.79
N ILE A 122 12.81 -14.67 3.47
CA ILE A 122 12.08 -15.80 2.87
C ILE A 122 12.56 -17.13 3.49
N ARG A 123 13.89 -17.33 3.58
CA ARG A 123 14.46 -18.53 4.22
C ARG A 123 14.03 -18.66 5.68
N PHE A 124 13.98 -17.55 6.40
CA PHE A 124 13.56 -17.53 7.79
C PHE A 124 12.07 -17.84 7.96
N CYS A 125 11.20 -17.29 7.11
CA CYS A 125 9.78 -17.63 7.08
C CYS A 125 9.55 -19.10 6.77
N GLN A 126 10.28 -19.66 5.81
CA GLN A 126 10.26 -21.09 5.54
C GLN A 126 10.69 -21.92 6.76
N HIS A 127 11.55 -21.38 7.62
CA HIS A 127 11.97 -22.05 8.85
C HIS A 127 10.90 -21.99 9.96
N LEU A 128 10.26 -20.84 10.16
CA LEU A 128 9.18 -20.66 11.15
C LEU A 128 7.83 -21.27 10.72
N LEU A 129 7.56 -21.30 9.41
CA LEU A 129 6.33 -21.85 8.84
C LEU A 129 6.43 -23.36 8.54
N LYS A 130 7.60 -23.98 8.73
CA LYS A 130 7.64 -25.43 8.94
C LYS A 130 6.72 -25.74 10.10
N PRO A 131 5.90 -26.81 10.04
CA PRO A 131 4.96 -27.12 11.10
C PRO A 131 5.74 -27.28 12.40
N ALA A 132 5.68 -26.25 13.26
CA ALA A 132 6.18 -26.37 14.61
C ALA A 132 5.42 -27.53 15.26
N PRO A 133 6.09 -28.42 16.01
CA PRO A 133 5.44 -29.53 16.68
C PRO A 133 4.35 -29.00 17.63
N SER A 134 3.09 -29.15 17.19
CA SER A 134 1.81 -29.17 17.90
C SER A 134 1.46 -28.16 19.00
N LEU A 135 2.33 -27.21 19.39
CA LEU A 135 2.09 -26.33 20.55
C LEU A 135 1.84 -24.85 20.21
N LEU A 136 1.94 -24.47 18.94
CA LEU A 136 1.53 -23.14 18.48
C LEU A 136 0.34 -23.31 17.52
N PRO A 137 -0.80 -22.63 17.76
CA PRO A 137 -1.91 -22.69 16.82
C PRO A 137 -1.39 -22.25 15.45
N LYS A 138 -1.61 -23.10 14.43
CA LYS A 138 -1.32 -22.83 13.03
C LYS A 138 -1.74 -21.38 12.76
N CYS A 139 -0.81 -20.47 12.45
CA CYS A 139 -1.16 -19.12 12.01
C CYS A 139 -1.72 -19.25 10.59
N PRO A 140 -3.05 -19.26 10.36
CA PRO A 140 -3.56 -19.75 9.09
C PRO A 140 -3.44 -18.73 7.95
N ASN A 141 -3.04 -17.48 8.20
CA ASN A 141 -3.28 -16.38 7.25
C ASN A 141 -2.14 -15.32 7.22
N THR A 142 -0.87 -15.69 7.29
CA THR A 142 0.24 -14.72 7.16
C THR A 142 0.55 -14.48 5.67
N TYR A 143 0.16 -13.32 5.14
CA TYR A 143 0.38 -12.97 3.73
C TYR A 143 1.63 -12.09 3.55
N TYR A 144 2.43 -12.39 2.52
CA TYR A 144 3.59 -11.60 2.12
C TYR A 144 3.25 -10.74 0.92
N VAL A 145 3.24 -9.42 1.09
CA VAL A 145 3.28 -8.48 -0.04
C VAL A 145 4.71 -7.99 -0.17
N LEU A 146 5.46 -8.60 -1.08
CA LEU A 146 6.80 -8.12 -1.47
C LEU A 146 6.61 -6.95 -2.44
N MET A 147 6.66 -5.72 -1.91
CA MET A 147 6.74 -4.53 -2.77
C MET A 147 8.19 -4.10 -2.95
N PRO A 148 8.64 -3.80 -4.18
CA PRO A 148 9.95 -3.19 -4.39
C PRO A 148 10.05 -1.80 -3.74
N PRO A 149 11.29 -1.32 -3.47
CA PRO A 149 11.52 -0.03 -2.82
C PRO A 149 10.79 1.12 -3.52
N ARG A 150 10.40 2.17 -2.76
CA ARG A 150 9.63 3.33 -3.28
C ARG A 150 10.24 3.95 -4.55
N SER A 151 11.57 3.97 -4.68
CA SER A 151 12.29 4.47 -5.86
C SER A 151 12.18 3.59 -7.12
N GLN A 152 11.75 2.33 -6.98
CA GLN A 152 11.57 1.37 -8.07
C GLN A 152 10.09 1.12 -8.45
N ARG A 153 9.13 1.60 -7.65
CA ARG A 153 7.68 1.44 -7.93
C ARG A 153 7.27 2.04 -9.29
N HIS A 154 7.98 3.06 -9.77
CA HIS A 154 7.73 3.68 -11.09
C HIS A 154 8.33 2.91 -12.28
N ARG A 155 9.20 1.92 -12.06
CA ARG A 155 9.86 1.15 -13.13
C ARG A 155 9.19 -0.20 -13.46
N LEU A 156 8.13 -0.57 -12.75
CA LEU A 156 7.39 -1.82 -12.99
C LEU A 156 6.64 -1.87 -14.34
N TRP A 157 6.59 -0.77 -15.09
CA TRP A 157 6.02 -0.75 -16.44
C TRP A 157 7.00 -1.13 -17.55
N GLN A 158 8.29 -1.34 -17.24
CA GLN A 158 9.20 -2.07 -18.12
C GLN A 158 9.14 -3.55 -17.74
N VAL A 159 8.11 -4.24 -18.24
CA VAL A 159 7.88 -5.69 -18.08
C VAL A 159 8.92 -6.45 -18.94
N HIS A 160 10.17 -6.35 -18.54
CA HIS A 160 11.29 -7.19 -18.95
C HIS A 160 11.39 -8.37 -17.94
N PRO A 161 12.01 -9.49 -18.30
CA PRO A 161 11.66 -10.94 -18.19
C PRO A 161 10.71 -11.55 -17.12
N TRP A 162 10.20 -10.82 -16.12
CA TRP A 162 9.49 -11.40 -14.96
C TRP A 162 8.16 -12.09 -15.29
N ARG A 163 7.54 -11.75 -16.42
CA ARG A 163 6.25 -12.31 -16.89
C ARG A 163 6.25 -13.82 -17.09
N ARG A 164 7.43 -14.46 -17.24
CA ARG A 164 7.55 -15.91 -17.45
C ARG A 164 7.66 -16.74 -16.17
N HIS A 165 7.97 -16.12 -15.03
CA HIS A 165 8.30 -16.86 -13.79
C HIS A 165 7.29 -16.69 -12.67
N LEU A 166 6.47 -15.63 -12.71
CA LEU A 166 5.30 -15.51 -11.84
C LEU A 166 4.15 -16.20 -12.56
N HIS A 167 3.68 -17.34 -12.03
CA HIS A 167 2.34 -17.83 -12.36
C HIS A 167 1.38 -16.64 -12.19
N ALA A 168 0.90 -16.10 -13.32
CA ALA A 168 0.25 -14.79 -13.42
C ALA A 168 -1.15 -14.75 -12.76
N ASP A 169 -1.46 -15.76 -11.95
CA ASP A 169 -2.76 -16.02 -11.39
C ASP A 169 -3.05 -15.18 -10.15
N ASN A 170 -2.12 -14.35 -9.65
CA ASN A 170 -2.34 -13.50 -8.47
C ASN A 170 -1.50 -12.21 -8.55
N VAL A 171 -1.93 -11.24 -9.35
CA VAL A 171 -1.21 -9.95 -9.49
C VAL A 171 -1.87 -8.84 -8.67
N CYS A 172 -1.11 -8.21 -7.77
CA CYS A 172 -1.58 -7.06 -7.02
C CYS A 172 -1.07 -5.75 -7.62
N PHE A 173 -1.97 -4.98 -8.24
CA PHE A 173 -1.65 -3.66 -8.76
C PHE A 173 -1.59 -2.64 -7.63
N THR A 174 -0.44 -1.99 -7.49
CA THR A 174 -0.22 -0.99 -6.45
C THR A 174 -0.15 0.39 -7.08
N PHE A 175 -0.81 1.37 -6.45
CA PHE A 175 -0.68 2.77 -6.80
C PHE A 175 -0.65 3.62 -5.52
N SER A 176 -0.09 4.82 -5.63
CA SER A 176 -0.04 5.78 -4.53
C SER A 176 -1.05 6.90 -4.80
N MET A 177 -1.78 7.30 -3.77
CA MET A 177 -2.65 8.48 -3.76
C MET A 177 -1.86 9.76 -3.45
N ALA A 178 -0.56 9.65 -3.21
CA ALA A 178 0.30 10.80 -3.09
C ALA A 178 0.50 11.49 -4.45
N VAL A 179 0.46 12.83 -4.41
CA VAL A 179 0.82 13.69 -5.53
C VAL A 179 2.33 13.90 -5.53
N ILE A 180 2.98 13.65 -6.65
CA ILE A 180 4.40 13.96 -6.84
C ILE A 180 4.53 15.44 -7.17
N LYS A 181 5.08 16.24 -6.24
CA LYS A 181 5.44 17.64 -6.47
C LYS A 181 6.90 17.70 -6.86
N ALA A 182 7.20 18.09 -8.09
CA ALA A 182 8.56 18.13 -8.59
C ALA A 182 8.97 19.52 -9.04
N ARG A 183 10.25 19.83 -8.84
CA ARG A 183 10.87 21.10 -9.21
C ARG A 183 11.81 20.89 -10.41
N LYS A 184 11.61 21.65 -11.47
CA LYS A 184 12.49 21.74 -12.64
C LYS A 184 13.50 22.86 -12.43
N GLY A 185 14.74 22.58 -12.82
CA GLY A 185 15.80 23.56 -12.87
C GLY A 185 15.70 24.46 -14.11
N PRO A 186 16.38 25.62 -14.07
CA PRO A 186 16.38 26.58 -15.17
C PRO A 186 17.09 26.05 -16.44
N VAL A 187 17.97 25.05 -16.31
CA VAL A 187 18.78 24.51 -17.40
C VAL A 187 18.35 23.07 -17.73
N ARG A 188 18.09 22.81 -19.03
CA ARG A 188 17.86 21.47 -19.62
C ARG A 188 16.69 20.62 -19.06
N ASN A 189 15.64 21.23 -18.50
CA ASN A 189 14.52 20.48 -17.90
C ASN A 189 14.96 19.48 -16.79
N ALA A 190 16.15 19.66 -16.19
CA ALA A 190 16.63 18.77 -15.14
C ALA A 190 15.69 18.83 -13.92
N MET A 191 15.36 17.69 -13.33
CA MET A 191 14.59 17.64 -12.09
C MET A 191 15.54 17.95 -10.93
N LEU A 192 15.32 19.08 -10.24
CA LEU A 192 16.12 19.49 -9.07
C LEU A 192 15.74 18.70 -7.81
N GLY A 193 14.52 18.20 -7.77
CA GLY A 193 14.02 17.42 -6.65
C GLY A 193 12.53 17.13 -6.79
N TYR A 194 12.05 16.21 -5.96
CA TYR A 194 10.64 15.91 -5.82
C TYR A 194 10.29 15.67 -4.36
N SER A 195 9.05 15.98 -4.01
CA SER A 195 8.41 15.65 -2.74
C SER A 195 7.06 15.01 -3.02
N TYR A 196 6.44 14.48 -1.96
CA TYR A 196 5.11 13.91 -2.03
C TYR A 196 4.16 14.77 -1.22
N THR A 197 3.03 15.16 -1.81
CA THR A 197 1.94 15.88 -1.14
C THR A 197 0.59 15.17 -1.31
N GLY A 198 -0.47 15.67 -0.71
CA GLY A 198 -1.84 15.19 -0.93
C GLY A 198 -2.55 15.97 -2.02
N LEU A 199 -3.71 15.47 -2.46
CA LEU A 199 -4.48 16.09 -3.54
C LEU A 199 -5.02 17.47 -3.17
N LYS A 200 -5.24 17.73 -1.87
CA LYS A 200 -5.66 19.04 -1.34
C LYS A 200 -4.75 20.20 -1.78
N GLU A 201 -3.42 20.01 -1.77
CA GLU A 201 -2.46 21.07 -2.11
C GLU A 201 -2.58 21.57 -3.56
N PRO A 202 -2.46 20.72 -4.60
CA PRO A 202 -2.64 21.17 -5.97
C PRO A 202 -4.07 21.62 -6.29
N CYS A 203 -5.09 21.13 -5.57
CA CYS A 203 -6.48 21.51 -5.80
C CYS A 203 -6.82 22.94 -5.40
N GLN A 204 -6.16 23.48 -4.38
CA GLN A 204 -6.32 24.89 -3.99
C GLN A 204 -5.78 25.84 -5.06
N GLN A 205 -5.00 25.34 -6.01
CA GLN A 205 -4.54 26.11 -7.16
C GLN A 205 -5.64 26.12 -8.23
N THR A 206 -6.18 27.31 -8.53
CA THR A 206 -7.31 27.58 -9.47
C THR A 206 -7.13 27.08 -10.91
N SER A 207 -5.99 26.43 -11.23
CA SER A 207 -5.62 25.97 -12.57
C SER A 207 -5.42 24.45 -12.69
N MET A 208 -5.72 23.66 -11.63
CA MET A 208 -5.50 22.21 -11.63
C MET A 208 -6.28 21.47 -12.74
N GLU A 209 -7.44 21.98 -13.16
CA GLU A 209 -8.32 21.35 -14.15
C GLU A 209 -7.72 21.26 -15.57
N ARG A 210 -6.69 22.06 -15.91
CA ARG A 210 -6.11 22.10 -17.28
C ARG A 210 -4.88 21.21 -17.45
N GLY A 211 -4.75 20.17 -16.63
CA GLY A 211 -3.63 19.25 -16.72
C GLY A 211 -3.59 18.52 -18.06
N VAL A 212 -2.39 18.28 -18.59
CA VAL A 212 -2.24 17.37 -19.75
C VAL A 212 -2.38 15.95 -19.20
N ASP A 213 -3.34 15.21 -19.72
CA ASP A 213 -3.45 13.78 -19.44
C ASP A 213 -2.40 13.02 -20.25
N TRP A 214 -1.43 12.45 -19.54
CA TRP A 214 -0.52 11.47 -20.13
C TRP A 214 -1.15 10.10 -19.91
N LYS A 215 -0.95 9.15 -20.84
CA LYS A 215 -1.47 7.77 -20.75
C LYS A 215 -1.20 7.08 -19.40
N ALA A 216 -0.22 7.55 -18.62
CA ALA A 216 0.16 7.00 -17.32
C ALA A 216 -0.19 7.86 -16.09
N LEU A 217 -0.27 9.19 -16.19
CA LEU A 217 -0.51 10.12 -15.06
C LEU A 217 -1.04 11.46 -15.58
N SER A 218 -1.82 12.15 -14.76
CA SER A 218 -2.19 13.54 -15.01
C SER A 218 -1.09 14.46 -14.50
N ARG A 219 -0.89 15.59 -15.20
CA ARG A 219 0.13 16.57 -14.84
C ARG A 219 -0.44 17.96 -14.79
N PHE A 220 -0.27 18.62 -13.64
CA PHE A 220 -0.58 20.04 -13.45
C PHE A 220 0.72 20.84 -13.33
N ARG A 221 0.76 22.04 -13.90
CA ARG A 221 1.90 22.96 -13.83
C ARG A 221 1.47 24.23 -13.10
N GLU A 222 1.96 24.41 -11.87
CA GLU A 222 1.68 25.61 -11.07
C GLU A 222 2.44 26.82 -11.61
N ASN A 223 3.71 26.64 -11.98
CA ASN A 223 4.52 27.70 -12.58
C ASN A 223 5.61 27.12 -13.50
N ARG A 224 6.58 27.94 -13.91
CA ARG A 224 7.61 27.47 -14.85
C ARG A 224 8.45 26.31 -14.31
N THR A 225 8.63 26.24 -12.99
CA THR A 225 9.54 25.32 -12.30
C THR A 225 8.81 24.25 -11.51
N VAL A 226 7.56 24.42 -11.09
CA VAL A 226 6.83 23.46 -10.24
C VAL A 226 5.75 22.73 -11.05
N TYR A 227 5.76 21.41 -10.95
CA TYR A 227 4.73 20.55 -11.52
C TYR A 227 4.29 19.46 -10.54
N TYR A 228 3.04 19.08 -10.66
CA TYR A 228 2.39 18.04 -9.88
C TYR A 228 2.02 16.90 -10.82
N ALA A 229 2.34 15.67 -10.45
CA ALA A 229 1.93 14.47 -11.16
C ALA A 229 1.15 13.56 -10.22
N TYR A 230 -0.03 13.12 -10.67
CA TYR A 230 -0.96 12.34 -9.86
C TYR A 230 -1.86 11.49 -10.74
N ASP A 231 -2.58 10.55 -10.13
CA ASP A 231 -3.66 9.82 -10.79
C ASP A 231 -4.96 10.60 -10.66
N ASN A 232 -5.68 10.81 -11.76
CA ASN A 232 -7.06 11.32 -11.73
C ASN A 232 -8.04 10.18 -12.02
N LYS A 233 -9.34 10.49 -12.03
CA LYS A 233 -10.39 9.51 -12.37
C LYS A 233 -10.13 8.80 -13.70
N GLN A 234 -9.69 9.51 -14.74
CA GLN A 234 -9.46 8.95 -16.07
C GLN A 234 -8.22 8.04 -16.10
N THR A 235 -7.09 8.48 -15.53
CA THR A 235 -5.86 7.69 -15.54
C THR A 235 -5.98 6.42 -14.71
N ILE A 236 -6.63 6.48 -13.53
CA ILE A 236 -6.84 5.29 -12.71
C ILE A 236 -7.84 4.33 -13.36
N THR A 237 -8.87 4.85 -14.04
CA THR A 237 -9.82 4.01 -14.80
C THR A 237 -9.10 3.25 -15.91
N ASN A 238 -8.27 3.93 -16.70
CA ASN A 238 -7.51 3.29 -17.78
C ASN A 238 -6.55 2.22 -17.26
N LYS A 239 -5.87 2.48 -16.13
CA LYS A 239 -4.97 1.51 -15.48
C LYS A 239 -5.71 0.26 -15.01
N LEU A 240 -6.83 0.44 -14.32
CA LEU A 240 -7.62 -0.67 -13.79
C LEU A 240 -8.34 -1.45 -14.90
N TRP A 241 -8.83 -0.76 -15.94
CA TRP A 241 -9.38 -1.41 -17.13
C TRP A 241 -8.31 -2.29 -17.80
N ARG A 242 -7.09 -1.77 -18.00
CA ARG A 242 -6.01 -2.57 -18.58
C ARG A 242 -5.64 -3.76 -17.69
N LEU A 243 -5.52 -3.54 -16.38
CA LEU A 243 -5.24 -4.59 -15.40
C LEU A 243 -6.26 -5.73 -15.48
N SER A 244 -7.55 -5.41 -15.58
CA SER A 244 -8.60 -6.41 -15.64
C SER A 244 -8.64 -7.22 -16.93
N HIS A 245 -8.12 -6.67 -18.04
CA HIS A 245 -8.02 -7.39 -19.31
C HIS A 245 -6.78 -8.28 -19.36
N GLU A 246 -5.67 -7.84 -18.76
CA GLU A 246 -4.42 -8.61 -18.78
C GLU A 246 -4.33 -9.68 -17.69
N PHE A 247 -4.99 -9.47 -16.54
CA PHE A 247 -4.90 -10.36 -15.40
C PHE A 247 -6.31 -10.79 -14.95
N PRO A 248 -6.68 -12.07 -15.13
CA PRO A 248 -8.00 -12.55 -14.72
C PRO A 248 -8.15 -12.59 -13.19
N ARG A 249 -7.05 -12.67 -12.44
CA ARG A 249 -7.04 -12.69 -10.98
C ARG A 249 -6.06 -11.64 -10.49
N TYR A 250 -6.62 -10.52 -10.07
CA TYR A 250 -5.84 -9.39 -9.59
C TYR A 250 -6.40 -8.83 -8.29
N CYS A 251 -5.55 -8.12 -7.57
CA CYS A 251 -5.93 -7.28 -6.45
C CYS A 251 -5.50 -5.84 -6.72
N VAL A 252 -6.08 -4.89 -5.98
CA VAL A 252 -5.70 -3.48 -6.07
C VAL A 252 -5.29 -2.99 -4.69
N ALA A 253 -4.14 -2.34 -4.60
CA ALA A 253 -3.62 -1.75 -3.39
C ALA A 253 -3.37 -0.25 -3.57
N ALA A 254 -4.11 0.56 -2.81
CA ALA A 254 -3.96 2.00 -2.73
C ALA A 254 -3.06 2.37 -1.54
N TYR A 255 -2.00 3.13 -1.78
CA TYR A 255 -1.09 3.63 -0.74
C TYR A 255 -1.27 5.11 -0.49
N ASP A 256 -0.88 5.54 0.71
CA ASP A 256 -0.96 6.92 1.16
C ASP A 256 -2.40 7.42 1.08
N VAL A 257 -3.35 6.57 1.48
CA VAL A 257 -4.80 6.79 1.30
C VAL A 257 -5.27 8.08 1.97
N GLU A 258 -4.62 8.48 3.06
CA GLU A 258 -4.86 9.76 3.73
C GLU A 258 -4.66 11.01 2.86
N ARG A 259 -4.08 10.85 1.67
CA ARG A 259 -3.80 11.92 0.71
C ARG A 259 -4.86 12.10 -0.36
N ASP A 260 -5.90 11.25 -0.36
CA ASP A 260 -7.07 11.41 -1.21
C ASP A 260 -7.95 12.60 -0.75
N ASP A 261 -8.93 12.95 -1.58
CA ASP A 261 -9.81 14.10 -1.36
C ASP A 261 -11.14 13.72 -0.67
N PHE A 262 -11.09 13.06 0.49
CA PHE A 262 -12.32 12.60 1.19
C PHE A 262 -13.19 13.73 1.74
N GLU A 263 -12.60 14.91 1.93
CA GLU A 263 -13.26 16.09 2.47
C GLU A 263 -13.84 17.00 1.36
N ASP A 264 -13.82 16.54 0.11
CA ASP A 264 -14.30 17.28 -1.06
C ASP A 264 -13.72 18.71 -1.13
N VAL A 265 -12.42 18.85 -0.82
CA VAL A 265 -11.69 20.14 -0.81
C VAL A 265 -11.43 20.61 -2.23
N CYS A 266 -11.23 19.67 -3.16
CA CYS A 266 -11.07 20.03 -4.55
C CYS A 266 -12.42 20.44 -5.18
N PRO A 267 -12.41 21.29 -6.24
CA PRO A 267 -13.65 21.75 -6.89
C PRO A 267 -14.55 20.57 -7.31
N LYS A 268 -15.88 20.79 -7.35
CA LYS A 268 -17.00 19.81 -7.52
C LYS A 268 -16.85 18.71 -8.61
N LYS A 269 -15.80 18.73 -9.43
CA LYS A 269 -15.45 17.71 -10.42
C LYS A 269 -14.38 16.71 -9.94
N SER A 270 -13.68 16.96 -8.83
CA SER A 270 -12.86 15.92 -8.21
C SER A 270 -13.78 14.83 -7.69
N VAL A 271 -13.33 13.59 -7.78
CA VAL A 271 -13.99 12.47 -7.12
C VAL A 271 -12.89 11.79 -6.32
N PRO A 272 -13.10 11.51 -5.01
CA PRO A 272 -12.16 10.73 -4.23
C PRO A 272 -11.77 9.47 -5.01
N LEU A 273 -10.48 9.30 -5.28
CA LEU A 273 -10.00 8.22 -6.13
C LEU A 273 -10.33 6.86 -5.54
N LEU A 274 -10.37 6.74 -4.20
CA LEU A 274 -10.74 5.52 -3.52
C LEU A 274 -12.18 5.10 -3.86
N ARG A 275 -13.10 6.06 -3.95
CA ARG A 275 -14.49 5.81 -4.37
C ARG A 275 -14.54 5.32 -5.82
N VAL A 276 -13.74 5.92 -6.71
CA VAL A 276 -13.64 5.49 -8.13
C VAL A 276 -13.12 4.06 -8.22
N VAL A 277 -12.00 3.77 -7.53
CA VAL A 277 -11.35 2.46 -7.52
C VAL A 277 -12.28 1.39 -6.96
N ARG A 278 -12.98 1.68 -5.85
CA ARG A 278 -13.95 0.75 -5.27
C ARG A 278 -15.08 0.40 -6.24
N LYS A 279 -15.64 1.40 -6.93
CA LYS A 279 -16.67 1.17 -7.95
C LYS A 279 -16.16 0.30 -9.09
N LEU A 280 -14.97 0.59 -9.61
CA LEU A 280 -14.38 -0.16 -10.72
C LEU A 280 -14.10 -1.61 -10.33
N VAL A 281 -13.44 -1.84 -9.19
CA VAL A 281 -13.15 -3.18 -8.66
C VAL A 281 -14.43 -3.98 -8.43
N THR A 282 -15.50 -3.33 -7.95
CA THR A 282 -16.79 -4.00 -7.71
C THR A 282 -17.56 -4.28 -9.01
N ALA A 283 -17.58 -3.35 -9.98
CA ALA A 283 -18.32 -3.53 -11.24
C ALA A 283 -17.73 -4.66 -12.09
N MET A 284 -16.39 -4.76 -12.15
CA MET A 284 -15.70 -5.82 -12.89
C MET A 284 -15.97 -7.24 -12.33
N ARG A 285 -16.54 -7.35 -11.13
CA ARG A 285 -17.04 -8.61 -10.57
C ARG A 285 -18.33 -9.05 -11.24
N GLN A 286 -19.28 -8.12 -11.43
CA GLN A 286 -20.63 -8.44 -11.91
C GLN A 286 -20.56 -9.02 -13.32
N THR A 287 -19.76 -8.41 -14.20
CA THR A 287 -19.57 -8.86 -15.60
C THR A 287 -18.91 -10.23 -15.74
N ARG A 288 -18.35 -10.81 -14.68
CA ARG A 288 -17.70 -12.14 -14.73
C ARG A 288 -18.47 -13.23 -13.99
N ALA A 289 -19.50 -12.86 -13.23
CA ALA A 289 -20.38 -13.81 -12.57
C ALA A 289 -21.57 -14.21 -13.45
N GLU A 290 -21.77 -13.48 -14.55
CA GLU A 290 -22.68 -13.76 -15.67
C GLU A 290 -21.94 -14.54 -16.77
#